data_AF-A0A836JYB8-F1
#
_entry.id   AF-A0A836JYB8-F1
#
_cell.length_a   1.000
_cell.length_b   1.000
_cell.length_c   1.000
_cell.angle_alpha   90.00
_cell.angle_beta   90.00
_cell.angle_gamma   90.00
#
_symmetry.space_group_name_H-M   'P 1'
#
loop_
_entity.id
_entity.type
_entity.pdbx_description
1 polymer ?
#
loop_
_entity_poly.entity_id
_entity_poly.type
_entity_poly.pdbx_seq_one_letter_code
_entity_poly.pdbx_strand_id
1 'polypeptide(L)'
;MLFIIIVLSLTCVAISCFVQNYRLFTFQTKPLPGPIRLPFIGSIFLLLYHYSEDYLSVWTKFTETYSSPFRIWIGPKLFIVVHELDQIKTILQNRHCLDKSYVYNCIKPVFDTGLVTAPGKIYLDK
;
A
#
# COMPACT_ATOMS: atom_id res chain seq x y z
N MET A 1 -36.29 20.20 -6.57
CA MET A 1 -35.31 20.26 -7.69
C MET A 1 -33.93 20.73 -7.23
N LEU A 2 -33.81 21.85 -6.50
CA LEU A 2 -32.52 22.39 -6.03
C LEU A 2 -31.69 21.39 -5.18
N PHE A 3 -32.32 20.68 -4.25
CA PHE A 3 -31.66 19.65 -3.44
C PHE A 3 -31.08 18.51 -4.30
N ILE A 4 -31.82 18.05 -5.31
CA ILE A 4 -31.36 16.97 -6.22
C ILE A 4 -30.14 17.44 -7.01
N ILE A 5 -30.14 18.69 -7.48
CA ILE A 5 -29.01 19.27 -8.22
C ILE A 5 -27.77 19.37 -7.32
N ILE A 6 -27.92 19.75 -6.05
CA ILE A 6 -26.82 19.81 -5.08
C ILE A 6 -26.25 18.42 -4.81
N VAL A 7 -27.10 17.41 -4.62
CA VAL A 7 -26.64 16.02 -4.41
C VAL A 7 -25.94 15.48 -5.66
N LEU A 8 -26.45 15.77 -6.85
CA LEU A 8 -25.84 15.34 -8.10
C LEU A 8 -24.49 16.04 -8.35
N SER A 9 -24.36 17.33 -8.01
CA SER A 9 -23.09 18.05 -8.14
C SER A 9 -22.05 17.54 -7.16
N LEU A 10 -22.43 17.31 -5.89
CA LEU A 10 -21.53 16.75 -4.87
C LEU A 10 -21.03 15.35 -5.25
N THR A 11 -21.92 14.49 -5.74
CA THR A 11 -21.52 13.15 -6.20
C THR A 11 -20.60 13.21 -7.42
N CYS A 12 -20.87 14.10 -8.38
CA CYS A 12 -19.99 14.33 -9.54
C CYS A 12 -18.58 14.81 -9.12
N VAL A 13 -18.50 15.76 -8.19
CA VAL A 13 -17.22 16.26 -7.65
C VAL A 13 -16.48 15.15 -6.91
N ALA A 14 -17.17 14.37 -6.08
CA ALA A 14 -16.58 13.25 -5.35
C ALA A 14 -16.00 12.19 -6.31
N ILE A 15 -16.75 11.82 -7.36
CA ILE A 15 -16.29 10.90 -8.40
C ILE A 15 -15.08 11.47 -9.15
N SER A 16 -15.11 12.75 -9.51
CA SER A 16 -14.02 13.41 -10.22
C SER A 16 -12.74 13.45 -9.38
N CYS A 17 -12.83 13.82 -8.10
CA CYS A 17 -11.72 13.76 -7.16
C CYS A 17 -11.18 12.33 -7.02
N PHE A 18 -12.06 11.34 -6.89
CA PHE A 18 -11.67 9.95 -6.78
C PHE A 18 -10.92 9.46 -8.03
N VAL A 19 -11.43 9.76 -9.22
CA VAL A 19 -10.78 9.41 -10.50
C VAL A 19 -9.43 10.11 -10.65
N GLN A 20 -9.34 11.39 -10.31
CA GLN A 20 -8.09 12.15 -10.42
C GLN A 20 -7.02 11.58 -9.48
N ASN A 21 -7.39 11.29 -8.23
CA ASN A 21 -6.53 10.65 -7.26
C ASN A 21 -6.08 9.26 -7.73
N TYR A 22 -7.01 8.46 -8.25
CA TYR A 22 -6.72 7.14 -8.83
C TYR A 22 -5.70 7.21 -9.97
N ARG A 23 -5.88 8.16 -10.89
CA ARG A 23 -4.97 8.38 -12.04
C ARG A 23 -3.59 8.84 -11.58
N LEU A 24 -3.51 9.76 -10.62
CA LEU A 24 -2.25 10.28 -10.09
C LEU A 24 -1.39 9.15 -9.50
N PHE A 25 -1.97 8.35 -8.61
CA PHE A 25 -1.25 7.22 -8.00
C PHE A 25 -0.88 6.14 -9.02
N THR A 26 -1.74 5.90 -10.02
CA THR A 26 -1.44 4.95 -11.08
C THR A 26 -0.22 5.42 -11.87
N PHE A 27 -0.17 6.72 -12.21
CA PHE A 27 0.90 7.33 -12.99
C PHE A 27 2.24 7.31 -12.25
N GLN A 28 2.27 7.75 -10.99
CA GLN A 28 3.49 7.78 -10.17
C GLN A 28 4.14 6.40 -9.99
N THR A 29 3.31 5.35 -10.00
CA THR A 29 3.77 3.99 -9.75
C THR A 29 3.93 3.15 -11.02
N LYS A 30 3.67 3.73 -12.21
CA LYS A 30 3.89 3.05 -13.51
C LYS A 30 5.27 2.41 -13.69
N PRO A 31 6.38 3.00 -13.20
CA PRO A 31 7.70 2.41 -13.37
C PRO A 31 7.88 1.06 -12.65
N LEU A 32 7.06 0.79 -11.62
CA LEU A 32 7.18 -0.42 -10.83
C LEU A 32 6.34 -1.55 -11.44
N PRO A 33 6.93 -2.73 -11.69
CA PRO A 33 6.18 -3.92 -12.07
C PRO A 33 5.21 -4.30 -10.96
N GLY A 34 4.08 -4.92 -11.31
CA GLY A 34 3.13 -5.39 -10.33
C GLY A 34 1.76 -5.73 -10.91
N PRO A 35 0.91 -6.40 -10.12
CA PRO A 35 -0.43 -6.77 -10.53
C PRO A 35 -1.33 -5.58 -10.85
N ILE A 36 -2.35 -5.87 -11.65
CA ILE A 36 -3.39 -4.89 -12.01
C ILE A 36 -4.08 -4.42 -10.72
N ARG A 37 -4.28 -3.11 -10.64
CA ARG A 37 -5.02 -2.46 -9.57
C ARG A 37 -6.48 -2.29 -10.00
N LEU A 38 -7.41 -2.74 -9.15
CA LEU A 38 -8.83 -2.41 -9.27
C LEU A 38 -9.18 -1.13 -8.47
N PRO A 39 -10.18 -0.35 -8.91
CA PRO A 39 -10.69 0.77 -8.12
C PRO A 39 -11.21 0.25 -6.77
N PHE A 40 -10.94 1.00 -5.69
CA PHE A 40 -11.26 0.70 -4.29
C PHE A 40 -10.53 -0.48 -3.64
N ILE A 41 -10.51 -1.66 -4.26
CA ILE A 41 -9.97 -2.90 -3.67
C ILE A 41 -8.45 -3.02 -3.87
N GLY A 42 -7.92 -2.43 -4.95
CA GLY A 42 -6.51 -2.56 -5.30
C GLY A 42 -6.22 -3.91 -5.97
N SER A 43 -5.03 -4.46 -5.72
CA SER A 43 -4.60 -5.78 -6.22
C SER A 43 -4.75 -6.88 -5.16
N ILE A 44 -5.30 -6.57 -3.98
CA ILE A 44 -5.47 -7.53 -2.89
C ILE A 44 -6.41 -8.67 -3.25
N PHE A 45 -7.29 -8.47 -4.24
CA PHE A 45 -8.15 -9.52 -4.76
C PHE A 45 -7.35 -10.73 -5.28
N LEU A 46 -6.16 -10.52 -5.86
CA LEU A 46 -5.30 -11.63 -6.30
C LEU A 46 -4.73 -12.43 -5.11
N LEU A 47 -4.46 -11.76 -3.99
CA LEU A 47 -4.06 -12.43 -2.74
C LEU A 47 -5.23 -13.21 -2.14
N LEU A 48 -6.45 -12.66 -2.18
CA LEU A 48 -7.67 -13.32 -1.68
C LEU A 48 -8.12 -14.48 -2.56
N TYR A 49 -7.95 -14.40 -3.89
CA TYR A 49 -8.29 -15.48 -4.80
C TYR A 49 -7.44 -16.73 -4.54
N HIS A 50 -6.17 -16.54 -4.19
CA HIS A 50 -5.26 -17.60 -3.79
C HIS A 50 -5.31 -17.94 -2.29
N TYR A 51 -6.33 -17.48 -1.55
CA TYR A 51 -6.43 -17.71 -0.10
C TYR A 51 -6.58 -19.19 0.30
N SER A 52 -6.99 -20.07 -0.62
CA SER A 52 -7.04 -21.52 -0.34
C SER A 52 -5.65 -22.18 -0.32
N GLU A 53 -4.62 -21.48 -0.82
CA GLU A 53 -3.23 -21.93 -0.81
C GLU A 53 -2.52 -21.40 0.44
N ASP A 54 -1.45 -22.08 0.87
CA ASP A 54 -0.60 -21.60 1.96
C ASP A 54 -0.12 -20.17 1.70
N TYR A 55 -0.27 -19.29 2.68
CA TYR A 55 0.09 -17.86 2.55
C TYR A 55 1.50 -17.64 1.99
N LEU A 56 2.47 -18.47 2.41
CA LEU A 56 3.85 -18.38 1.95
C LEU A 56 3.99 -18.72 0.46
N SER A 57 3.28 -19.72 -0.05
CA SER A 57 3.38 -20.13 -1.45
C SER A 57 2.89 -19.02 -2.38
N VAL A 58 1.85 -18.28 -1.95
CA VAL A 58 1.34 -17.11 -2.66
C VAL A 58 2.43 -16.03 -2.78
N TRP A 59 3.11 -15.71 -1.69
CA TRP A 59 4.21 -14.74 -1.72
C TRP A 59 5.38 -15.19 -2.58
N THR A 60 5.77 -16.47 -2.49
CA THR A 60 6.81 -17.05 -3.34
C THR A 60 6.45 -16.87 -4.82
N LYS A 61 5.22 -17.18 -5.20
CA LYS A 61 4.73 -17.00 -6.57
C LYS A 61 4.78 -15.53 -7.02
N PHE A 62 4.45 -14.59 -6.14
CA PHE A 62 4.59 -13.16 -6.45
C PHE A 62 6.05 -12.74 -6.68
N THR A 63 6.97 -13.22 -5.84
CA THR A 63 8.41 -12.92 -6.00
C THR A 63 9.04 -13.59 -7.22
N GLU A 64 8.48 -14.71 -7.69
CA GLU A 64 8.89 -15.35 -8.95
C GLU A 64 8.30 -14.64 -10.17
N THR A 65 7.09 -14.09 -10.05
CA THR A 65 6.38 -13.44 -11.16
C THR A 65 6.86 -12.02 -11.43
N TYR A 66 7.23 -11.26 -10.38
CA TYR A 66 7.61 -9.86 -10.48
C TYR A 66 9.02 -9.62 -9.91
N SER A 67 9.87 -8.95 -10.68
CA SER A 67 11.22 -8.57 -10.24
C SER A 67 11.19 -7.50 -9.14
N SER A 68 12.15 -7.57 -8.21
CA SER A 68 12.35 -6.55 -7.16
C SER A 68 12.80 -5.21 -7.75
N PRO A 69 12.24 -4.06 -7.33
CA PRO A 69 11.09 -3.90 -6.47
C PRO A 69 9.77 -3.94 -7.26
N PHE A 70 8.72 -4.50 -6.67
CA PHE A 70 7.39 -4.52 -7.28
C PHE A 70 6.31 -3.89 -6.39
N ARG A 71 5.22 -3.43 -7.00
CA ARG A 71 4.11 -2.75 -6.31
C ARG A 71 2.92 -3.68 -6.08
N ILE A 72 2.31 -3.57 -4.91
CA ILE A 72 1.01 -4.17 -4.57
C ILE A 72 0.10 -3.06 -4.03
N TRP A 73 -1.19 -3.11 -4.37
CA TRP A 73 -2.20 -2.20 -3.84
C TRP A 73 -3.12 -2.93 -2.88
N ILE A 74 -3.18 -2.45 -1.64
CA ILE A 74 -4.12 -2.91 -0.61
C ILE A 74 -5.11 -1.77 -0.39
N GLY A 75 -6.31 -1.93 -0.98
CA GLY A 75 -7.27 -0.85 -1.08
C GLY A 75 -6.67 0.38 -1.81
N PRO A 76 -6.78 1.60 -1.24
CA PRO A 76 -6.17 2.80 -1.81
C PRO A 76 -4.68 2.96 -1.44
N LYS A 77 -4.09 2.08 -0.64
CA LYS A 77 -2.72 2.20 -0.14
C LYS A 77 -1.72 1.41 -1.00
N LEU A 78 -0.58 2.04 -1.30
CA LEU A 78 0.54 1.41 -2.02
C LEU A 78 1.43 0.66 -1.05
N PHE A 79 1.79 -0.56 -1.43
CA PHE A 79 2.83 -1.34 -0.81
C PHE A 79 3.90 -1.64 -1.86
N ILE A 80 5.16 -1.42 -1.51
CA ILE A 80 6.31 -1.77 -2.35
C ILE A 80 6.98 -2.95 -1.68
N VAL A 81 7.13 -4.03 -2.43
CA VAL A 81 7.75 -5.27 -1.97
C VAL A 81 9.14 -5.32 -2.56
N VAL A 82 10.11 -5.58 -1.68
CA VAL A 82 11.53 -5.65 -2.00
C VAL A 82 12.05 -6.96 -1.44
N HIS A 83 12.65 -7.77 -2.30
CA HIS A 83 13.18 -9.08 -1.90
C HIS A 83 14.66 -9.26 -2.27
N GLU A 84 15.26 -8.30 -2.97
CA GLU A 84 16.70 -8.31 -3.28
C GLU A 84 17.52 -7.69 -2.15
N LEU A 85 18.61 -8.37 -1.75
CA LEU A 85 19.41 -8.02 -0.57
C LEU A 85 20.01 -6.60 -0.64
N ASP A 86 20.56 -6.21 -1.79
CA ASP A 86 21.19 -4.90 -1.96
C ASP A 86 20.17 -3.76 -1.85
N GLN A 87 18.96 -3.96 -2.38
CA GLN A 87 17.85 -3.02 -2.27
C GLN A 87 17.37 -2.92 -0.82
N ILE A 88 17.19 -4.06 -0.14
CA ILE A 88 16.80 -4.10 1.28
C ILE A 88 17.82 -3.36 2.13
N LYS A 89 19.12 -3.63 1.93
CA LYS A 89 20.20 -2.96 2.66
C LYS A 89 20.15 -1.45 2.47
N THR A 90 19.98 -0.99 1.23
CA THR A 90 19.89 0.44 0.90
C THR A 90 18.70 1.11 1.60
N ILE A 91 17.54 0.45 1.61
CA ILE A 91 16.31 0.97 2.24
C ILE A 91 16.47 1.02 3.76
N LEU A 92 16.98 -0.04 4.37
CA LEU A 92 17.17 -0.12 5.82
C LEU A 92 18.28 0.81 6.35
N GLN A 93 19.22 1.21 5.50
CA GLN A 93 20.24 2.20 5.85
C GLN A 93 19.72 3.65 5.74
N ASN A 94 18.65 3.88 4.98
CA ASN A 94 18.11 5.22 4.77
C ASN A 94 17.16 5.63 5.91
N ARG A 95 17.54 6.66 6.67
CA ARG A 95 16.74 7.21 7.78
C ARG A 95 15.32 7.63 7.37
N HIS A 96 15.11 8.04 6.13
CA HIS A 96 13.80 8.44 5.63
C HIS A 96 12.86 7.26 5.38
N CYS A 97 13.38 6.04 5.33
CA CYS A 97 12.60 4.81 5.07
C CYS A 97 12.35 3.97 6.34
N LEU A 98 12.89 4.40 7.49
CA LEU A 98 12.80 3.67 8.75
C LEU A 98 11.56 4.00 9.59
N ASP A 99 10.72 4.92 9.13
CA ASP A 99 9.49 5.24 9.85
C ASP A 99 8.48 4.08 9.75
N LYS A 100 7.68 3.92 10.80
CA LYS A 100 6.73 2.80 10.90
C LYS A 100 5.65 2.96 9.83
N SER A 101 5.38 1.87 9.11
CA SER A 101 4.36 1.87 8.07
C SER A 101 2.95 2.03 8.66
N TYR A 102 1.99 2.41 7.81
CA TYR A 102 0.58 2.52 8.19
C TYR A 102 0.01 1.25 8.85
N VAL A 103 0.54 0.07 8.53
CA VAL A 103 0.11 -1.21 9.09
C VAL A 103 0.25 -1.22 10.62
N TYR A 104 1.29 -0.56 11.16
CA TYR A 104 1.51 -0.47 12.60
C TYR A 104 0.40 0.28 13.33
N ASN A 105 -0.31 1.20 12.67
CA ASN A 105 -1.46 1.89 13.25
C ASN A 105 -2.64 0.96 13.50
N CYS A 106 -2.82 -0.08 12.67
CA CYS A 106 -3.89 -1.06 12.86
C CYS A 106 -3.65 -1.95 14.08
N ILE A 107 -2.38 -2.19 14.44
CA ILE A 107 -1.97 -3.04 15.57
C ILE A 107 -1.76 -2.22 16.86
N LYS A 108 -1.55 -0.90 16.74
CA LYS A 108 -1.45 0.04 17.86
C LYS A 108 -2.55 -0.07 18.92
N PRO A 109 -3.85 -0.21 18.59
CA PRO A 109 -4.88 -0.35 19.62
C PRO A 109 -4.79 -1.66 20.43
N VAL A 110 -4.11 -2.69 19.90
CA VAL A 110 -3.94 -3.98 20.58
C VAL A 110 -2.68 -3.99 21.47
N PHE A 111 -1.59 -3.37 20.99
CA PHE A 111 -0.28 -3.41 21.66
C PHE A 111 0.14 -2.11 22.34
N ASP A 112 -0.76 -1.11 22.35
CA ASP A 112 -0.49 0.27 22.79
C ASP A 112 0.79 0.85 22.14
N THR A 113 1.38 1.88 22.72
CA THR A 113 2.68 2.46 22.35
C THR A 113 3.83 1.70 23.01
N GLY A 114 4.12 0.50 22.50
CA GLY A 114 5.25 -0.34 22.90
C GLY A 114 6.40 -0.33 21.89
N LEU A 115 7.37 -1.22 22.10
CA LEU A 115 8.58 -1.36 21.26
C LEU A 115 8.23 -1.52 19.75
N VAL A 116 7.18 -2.28 19.45
CA VAL A 116 6.79 -2.61 18.08
C VAL A 116 6.14 -1.42 17.36
N THR A 117 5.43 -0.57 18.11
CA THR A 117 4.54 0.49 17.60
C THR A 117 5.07 1.92 17.84
N ALA A 118 6.16 2.06 18.59
CA ALA A 118 6.85 3.32 18.81
C ALA A 118 7.40 3.92 17.49
N PRO A 119 7.31 5.25 17.29
CA PRO A 119 7.80 5.93 16.09
C PRO A 119 9.31 5.79 15.93
N GLY A 120 9.80 5.74 14.68
CA GLY A 120 11.21 5.54 14.36
C GLY A 120 12.15 6.58 14.99
N LYS A 121 11.65 7.81 15.18
CA LYS A 121 12.40 8.91 15.82
C LYS A 121 12.93 8.57 17.22
N ILE A 122 12.22 7.76 17.99
CA ILE A 122 12.65 7.37 19.35
C ILE A 122 13.92 6.51 19.31
N TYR A 123 14.12 5.75 18.23
CA TYR A 123 15.27 4.86 18.06
C TYR A 123 16.46 5.54 17.38
N LEU A 124 16.20 6.57 16.57
CA LEU A 124 17.21 7.25 15.77
C LEU A 124 17.87 8.45 16.48
N ASP A 125 17.34 8.85 17.63
CA ASP A 125 17.83 9.97 18.45
C ASP A 125 18.80 9.55 19.57
N LYS A 126 19.32 8.32 19.51
CA LYS A 126 20.40 7.79 20.34
C LYS A 126 21.66 7.60 19.53
#